data_AF-A0A5C5YJ12-F1
#
_entry.id   AF-A0A5C5YJ12-F1
#
_cell.length_a   1.000
_cell.length_b   1.000
_cell.length_c   1.000
_cell.angle_alpha   90.00
_cell.angle_beta   90.00
_cell.angle_gamma   90.00
#
_symmetry.space_group_name_H-M   'P 1'
#
loop_
_entity.id
_entity.type
_entity.pdbx_description
1 polymer ?
#
loop_
_entity_poly.entity_id
_entity_poly.type
_entity_poly.pdbx_seq_one_letter_code
_entity_poly.pdbx_strand_id
1 'polypeptide(L)'
;MKRVIVVPDFPPKQAPQNVRASYQAAAKRWDAELIWFTHCETGGHCFWKKMQAFSAVLDQRSDAHVLQLDNDMLIREDCPSPFDLAKPNEFAMVAGRQRPDRRVDETSWGAKAHNIWAGRLKSASSPPALHPNGGLYLYGLPHFTSVWHRIDLAAKRWRNYGDMGADESIISNILWTWHREAIRFLPQEFNTILCQNAGLLRDKFSPTYITHYAMGAKNKLAGARWQTTDWPWAKDDPIRRLSDQLRCRKHNVGCVESPDSETICKLLILFPEMRLYGLHAHKSIVWPDDLGSLSSQLSASHTDYLLLRQVLADLGPLSHRYHSLPCTLAEATRWIGSFDFVLDGDQLRDANKFA
;
A
#
# COMPACT_ATOMS: atom_id res chain seq x y z
N MET A 1 -1.60 26.01 3.89
CA MET A 1 -2.45 25.12 3.07
C MET A 1 -3.27 24.21 3.95
N LYS A 2 -4.61 24.22 3.78
CA LYS A 2 -5.53 23.37 4.57
C LYS A 2 -5.50 21.92 4.09
N ARG A 3 -5.57 20.95 5.00
CA ARG A 3 -5.68 19.52 4.68
C ARG A 3 -7.14 19.15 4.49
N VAL A 4 -7.46 18.47 3.40
CA VAL A 4 -8.84 18.09 3.06
C VAL A 4 -8.87 16.65 2.57
N ILE A 5 -9.74 15.83 3.15
CA ILE A 5 -10.07 14.49 2.69
C ILE A 5 -11.37 14.57 1.89
N VAL A 6 -11.36 14.05 0.67
CA VAL A 6 -12.51 14.09 -0.24
C VAL A 6 -12.91 12.68 -0.64
N VAL A 7 -14.19 12.37 -0.49
CA VAL A 7 -14.72 11.02 -0.69
C VAL A 7 -15.95 11.05 -1.59
N PRO A 8 -15.88 10.53 -2.82
CA PRO A 8 -17.04 10.34 -3.67
C PRO A 8 -17.93 9.22 -3.11
N ASP A 9 -19.17 9.53 -2.73
CA ASP A 9 -20.05 8.64 -1.99
C ASP A 9 -21.48 8.62 -2.54
N PHE A 10 -21.55 8.21 -3.81
CA PHE A 10 -22.76 8.29 -4.61
C PHE A 10 -23.66 7.04 -4.47
N PRO A 11 -24.99 7.20 -4.54
CA PRO A 11 -25.91 6.07 -4.67
C PRO A 11 -25.64 5.21 -5.92
N PRO A 12 -25.96 3.90 -5.90
CA PRO A 12 -26.58 3.15 -4.80
C PRO A 12 -25.58 2.52 -3.80
N LYS A 13 -24.27 2.65 -4.04
CA LYS A 13 -23.22 1.96 -3.26
C LYS A 13 -22.49 2.95 -2.35
N GLN A 14 -23.18 3.42 -1.33
CA GLN A 14 -22.61 4.35 -0.35
C GLN A 14 -21.76 3.65 0.71
N ALA A 15 -20.87 4.41 1.34
CA ALA A 15 -20.00 3.97 2.42
C ALA A 15 -20.83 3.45 3.61
N PRO A 16 -20.58 2.21 4.07
CA PRO A 16 -21.14 1.72 5.32
C PRO A 16 -20.65 2.55 6.52
N GLN A 17 -21.35 2.44 7.65
CA GLN A 17 -21.06 3.23 8.85
C GLN A 17 -19.63 3.02 9.38
N ASN A 18 -19.08 1.81 9.30
CA ASN A 18 -17.73 1.52 9.77
C ASN A 18 -16.65 2.25 8.95
N VAL A 19 -16.83 2.37 7.62
CA VAL A 19 -15.97 3.19 6.75
C VAL A 19 -16.02 4.64 7.20
N ARG A 20 -17.23 5.20 7.34
CA ARG A 20 -17.42 6.58 7.77
C ARG A 20 -16.74 6.86 9.11
N ALA A 21 -16.89 5.94 10.08
CA ALA A 21 -16.25 6.04 11.38
C ALA A 21 -14.71 6.05 11.27
N SER A 22 -14.14 5.15 10.46
CA SER A 22 -12.68 5.10 10.25
C SER A 22 -12.14 6.38 9.60
N TYR A 23 -12.88 6.96 8.65
CA TYR A 23 -12.52 8.20 7.98
C TYR A 23 -12.63 9.40 8.90
N GLN A 24 -13.69 9.46 9.72
CA GLN A 24 -13.86 10.53 10.70
C GLN A 24 -12.74 10.51 11.75
N ALA A 25 -12.37 9.31 12.23
CA ALA A 25 -11.27 9.14 13.16
C ALA A 25 -9.93 9.57 12.55
N ALA A 26 -9.67 9.18 11.30
CA ALA A 26 -8.47 9.57 10.57
C ALA A 26 -8.41 11.09 10.31
N ALA A 27 -9.51 11.69 9.86
CA ALA A 27 -9.62 13.13 9.62
C ALA A 27 -9.28 13.94 10.88
N LYS A 28 -9.85 13.54 12.03
CA LYS A 28 -9.54 14.14 13.33
C LYS A 28 -8.06 13.99 13.69
N ARG A 29 -7.48 12.78 13.51
CA ARG A 29 -6.07 12.49 13.82
C ARG A 29 -5.10 13.27 12.94
N TRP A 30 -5.44 13.50 11.68
CA TRP A 30 -4.58 14.15 10.70
C TRP A 30 -4.77 15.67 10.59
N ASP A 31 -5.64 16.23 11.44
CA ASP A 31 -6.07 17.63 11.38
C ASP A 31 -6.54 18.02 9.97
N ALA A 32 -7.46 17.22 9.44
CA ALA A 32 -8.00 17.37 8.08
C ALA A 32 -9.52 17.50 8.11
N GLU A 33 -10.03 18.33 7.21
CA GLU A 33 -11.46 18.42 6.98
C GLU A 33 -11.93 17.24 6.12
N LEU A 34 -13.05 16.60 6.47
CA LEU A 34 -13.61 15.48 5.73
C LEU A 34 -14.87 15.88 4.97
N ILE A 35 -14.86 15.69 3.66
CA ILE A 35 -15.97 16.05 2.76
C ILE A 35 -16.47 14.79 2.04
N TRP A 36 -17.75 14.49 2.22
CA TRP A 36 -18.45 13.42 1.51
C TRP A 36 -19.27 14.01 0.36
N PHE A 37 -18.99 13.60 -0.87
CA PHE A 37 -19.75 14.01 -2.04
C PHE A 37 -20.85 12.98 -2.32
N THR A 38 -22.08 13.29 -1.92
CA THR A 38 -23.22 12.37 -2.02
C THR A 38 -24.07 12.57 -3.28
N HIS A 39 -23.86 13.67 -4.00
CA HIS A 39 -24.60 14.00 -5.21
C HIS A 39 -23.68 14.11 -6.44
N CYS A 40 -24.13 13.54 -7.56
CA CYS A 40 -23.45 13.60 -8.85
C CYS A 40 -24.51 13.89 -9.91
N GLU A 41 -24.42 15.05 -10.58
CA GLU A 41 -25.45 15.57 -11.49
C GLU A 41 -25.62 14.71 -12.76
N THR A 42 -24.63 13.89 -13.12
CA THR A 42 -24.66 13.09 -14.35
C THR A 42 -24.55 11.58 -14.09
N GLY A 43 -25.27 10.79 -14.88
CA GLY A 43 -24.98 9.36 -15.06
C GLY A 43 -23.59 9.14 -15.67
N GLY A 44 -23.10 7.89 -15.66
CA GLY A 44 -21.83 7.55 -16.30
C GLY A 44 -20.88 6.67 -15.48
N HIS A 45 -19.73 6.36 -16.06
CA HIS A 45 -18.66 5.54 -15.52
C HIS A 45 -18.12 6.10 -14.19
N CYS A 46 -17.78 5.22 -13.24
CA CYS A 46 -17.37 5.61 -11.88
C CYS A 46 -16.16 6.55 -11.85
N PHE A 47 -15.20 6.36 -12.75
CA PHE A 47 -14.04 7.24 -12.89
C PHE A 47 -14.44 8.70 -13.12
N TRP A 48 -15.38 8.98 -14.02
CA TRP A 48 -15.79 10.37 -14.33
C TRP A 48 -16.54 11.01 -13.18
N LYS A 49 -17.40 10.24 -12.49
CA LYS A 49 -18.08 10.71 -11.27
C LYS A 49 -17.07 11.13 -10.19
N LYS A 50 -15.99 10.35 -10.06
CA LYS A 50 -14.89 10.66 -9.16
C LYS A 50 -14.11 11.92 -9.57
N MET A 51 -13.95 12.18 -10.87
CA MET A 51 -13.36 13.43 -11.37
C MET A 51 -14.28 14.65 -11.13
N GLN A 52 -15.59 14.48 -11.17
CA GLN A 52 -16.54 15.56 -10.89
C GLN A 52 -16.56 15.96 -9.41
N ALA A 53 -16.50 14.98 -8.49
CA ALA A 53 -16.33 15.25 -7.06
C ALA A 53 -15.12 16.16 -6.81
N PHE A 54 -14.06 15.96 -7.60
CA PHE A 54 -12.87 16.77 -7.54
C PHE A 54 -13.07 18.20 -8.06
N SER A 55 -13.75 18.38 -9.21
CA SER A 55 -14.08 19.73 -9.72
C SER A 55 -14.81 20.57 -8.67
N ALA A 56 -15.74 19.98 -7.91
CA ALA A 56 -16.44 20.69 -6.84
C ALA A 56 -15.51 21.18 -5.71
N VAL A 57 -14.38 20.51 -5.48
CA VAL A 57 -13.36 20.94 -4.52
C VAL A 57 -12.59 22.15 -5.06
N LEU A 58 -12.24 22.14 -6.35
CA LEU A 58 -11.62 23.30 -7.02
C LEU A 58 -12.48 24.55 -6.93
N ASP A 59 -13.79 24.41 -7.11
CA ASP A 59 -14.72 25.55 -7.10
C ASP A 59 -14.85 26.18 -5.69
N GLN A 60 -14.64 25.40 -4.63
CA GLN A 60 -14.80 25.83 -3.26
C GLN A 60 -13.48 26.25 -2.59
N ARG A 61 -12.33 25.84 -3.14
CA ARG A 61 -11.02 25.97 -2.47
C ARG A 61 -9.91 26.29 -3.45
N SER A 62 -9.19 27.37 -3.15
CA SER A 62 -7.99 27.77 -3.90
C SER A 62 -6.67 27.30 -3.30
N ASP A 63 -6.61 27.04 -1.98
CA ASP A 63 -5.40 26.59 -1.27
C ASP A 63 -5.66 25.38 -0.35
N ALA A 64 -5.64 24.17 -0.91
CA ALA A 64 -5.80 22.92 -0.17
C ALA A 64 -4.82 21.83 -0.60
N HIS A 65 -4.40 21.02 0.37
CA HIS A 65 -3.72 19.74 0.16
C HIS A 65 -4.81 18.67 0.25
N VAL A 66 -5.09 18.01 -0.86
CA VAL A 66 -6.27 17.17 -1.03
C VAL A 66 -5.86 15.71 -1.04
N LEU A 67 -6.40 14.94 -0.09
CA LEU A 67 -6.37 13.49 -0.07
C LEU A 67 -7.70 12.97 -0.59
N GLN A 68 -7.69 12.39 -1.78
CA GLN A 68 -8.85 11.76 -2.38
C GLN A 68 -8.85 10.26 -2.06
N LEU A 69 -9.96 9.77 -1.50
CA LEU A 69 -10.14 8.37 -1.14
C LEU A 69 -11.42 7.81 -1.78
N ASP A 70 -11.40 6.52 -2.13
CA ASP A 70 -12.64 5.80 -2.47
C ASP A 70 -13.51 5.56 -1.23
N ASN A 71 -14.77 5.19 -1.41
CA ASN A 71 -15.73 5.00 -0.31
C ASN A 71 -15.81 3.55 0.22
N ASP A 72 -14.93 2.67 -0.25
CA ASP A 72 -14.85 1.25 0.09
C ASP A 72 -13.49 0.90 0.71
N MET A 73 -12.93 1.82 1.49
CA MET A 73 -11.67 1.61 2.21
C MET A 73 -11.86 1.68 3.71
N LEU A 74 -10.94 1.08 4.46
CA LEU A 74 -10.83 1.25 5.91
C LEU A 74 -9.47 1.85 6.23
N ILE A 75 -9.47 2.85 7.10
CA ILE A 75 -8.25 3.49 7.60
C ILE A 75 -8.00 2.98 9.03
N ARG A 76 -6.85 2.34 9.24
CA ARG A 76 -6.46 1.80 10.54
C ARG A 76 -6.25 2.94 11.56
N GLU A 77 -6.52 2.66 12.83
CA GLU A 77 -6.49 3.70 13.87
C GLU A 77 -5.11 4.31 14.15
N ASP A 78 -4.05 3.58 13.82
CA ASP A 78 -2.65 3.95 13.95
C ASP A 78 -2.06 4.48 12.62
N CYS A 79 -2.87 4.60 11.56
CA CYS A 79 -2.38 5.03 10.25
C CYS A 79 -1.79 6.45 10.35
N PRO A 80 -0.49 6.62 10.03
CA PRO A 80 0.14 7.93 10.02
C PRO A 80 -0.44 8.79 8.89
N SER A 81 -0.27 10.10 8.99
CA SER A 81 -0.89 11.02 8.02
C SER A 81 -0.24 10.89 6.64
N PRO A 82 -1.00 10.59 5.57
CA PRO A 82 -0.46 10.65 4.21
C PRO A 82 0.07 12.04 3.85
N PHE A 83 -0.54 13.09 4.44
CA PHE A 83 -0.14 14.49 4.24
C PHE A 83 1.30 14.79 4.67
N ASP A 84 1.89 13.96 5.55
CA ASP A 84 3.27 14.12 6.01
C ASP A 84 4.28 13.39 5.09
N LEU A 85 3.79 12.55 4.16
CA LEU A 85 4.63 11.73 3.28
C LEU A 85 4.86 12.33 1.89
N ALA A 86 4.08 13.34 1.51
CA ALA A 86 4.22 14.04 0.24
C ALA A 86 3.99 15.53 0.43
N LYS A 87 4.71 16.34 -0.35
CA LYS A 87 4.57 17.79 -0.33
C LYS A 87 3.40 18.23 -1.23
N PRO A 88 2.81 19.41 -1.01
CA PRO A 88 1.75 19.92 -1.87
C PRO A 88 2.09 20.07 -3.36
N ASN A 89 3.37 20.23 -3.70
CA ASN A 89 3.84 20.28 -5.09
C ASN A 89 4.15 18.89 -5.66
N GLU A 90 3.87 17.82 -4.93
CA GLU A 90 3.99 16.43 -5.37
C GLU A 90 2.60 15.82 -5.55
N PHE A 91 2.48 14.89 -6.50
CA PHE A 91 1.30 14.05 -6.69
C PHE A 91 1.59 12.67 -6.16
N ALA A 92 1.13 12.40 -4.95
CA ALA A 92 1.29 11.14 -4.27
C ALA A 92 0.20 10.13 -4.65
N MET A 93 0.62 8.92 -4.97
CA MET A 93 -0.26 7.79 -5.26
C MET A 93 0.40 6.47 -4.88
N VAL A 94 -0.38 5.40 -4.83
CA VAL A 94 0.14 4.03 -4.68
C VAL A 94 0.14 3.36 -6.05
N ALA A 95 1.24 2.72 -6.40
CA ALA A 95 1.31 1.91 -7.61
C ALA A 95 0.27 0.78 -7.55
N GLY A 96 -0.46 0.58 -8.64
CA GLY A 96 -1.56 -0.37 -8.75
C GLY A 96 -1.12 -1.83 -8.75
N ARG A 97 0.17 -2.10 -8.97
CA ARG A 97 0.78 -3.42 -8.77
C ARG A 97 1.21 -3.56 -7.31
N GLN A 98 0.53 -4.46 -6.61
CA GLN A 98 0.85 -4.81 -5.22
C GLN A 98 1.27 -6.27 -5.04
N ARG A 99 1.32 -7.04 -6.14
CA ARG A 99 1.86 -8.40 -6.14
C ARG A 99 3.00 -8.57 -7.14
N PRO A 100 4.01 -9.40 -6.83
CA PRO A 100 5.10 -9.73 -7.75
C PRO A 100 4.67 -10.52 -8.99
N ASP A 101 3.56 -11.27 -8.94
CA ASP A 101 3.12 -12.18 -10.01
C ASP A 101 2.35 -11.49 -11.17
N ARG A 102 1.90 -10.24 -10.99
CA ARG A 102 1.21 -9.50 -12.06
C ARG A 102 2.18 -9.01 -13.13
N ARG A 103 1.87 -9.33 -14.40
CA ARG A 103 2.62 -8.87 -15.58
C ARG A 103 2.56 -7.35 -15.73
N VAL A 104 3.72 -6.75 -16.00
CA VAL A 104 3.92 -5.31 -16.26
C VAL A 104 4.59 -5.03 -17.60
N ASP A 105 4.74 -6.08 -18.41
CA ASP A 105 5.28 -5.95 -19.75
C ASP A 105 4.29 -5.22 -20.69
N GLU A 106 4.75 -4.94 -21.90
CA GLU A 106 4.02 -4.23 -22.95
C GLU A 106 2.74 -4.97 -23.40
N THR A 107 2.58 -6.23 -23.04
CA THR A 107 1.38 -7.04 -23.35
C THR A 107 0.30 -6.94 -22.28
N SER A 108 0.63 -6.38 -21.10
CA SER A 108 -0.28 -6.23 -19.98
C SER A 108 -1.50 -5.35 -20.32
N TRP A 109 -2.61 -5.58 -19.61
CA TRP A 109 -3.79 -4.72 -19.73
C TRP A 109 -3.46 -3.25 -19.44
N GLY A 110 -2.62 -3.00 -18.42
CA GLY A 110 -2.16 -1.65 -18.08
C GLY A 110 -1.46 -0.97 -19.25
N ALA A 111 -0.50 -1.65 -19.89
CA ALA A 111 0.19 -1.11 -21.08
C ALA A 111 -0.78 -0.70 -22.19
N LYS A 112 -1.77 -1.55 -22.48
CA LYS A 112 -2.82 -1.26 -23.47
C LYS A 112 -3.64 -0.04 -23.07
N ALA A 113 -4.09 0.04 -21.81
CA ALA A 113 -4.86 1.17 -21.30
C ALA A 113 -4.06 2.48 -21.41
N HIS A 114 -2.81 2.50 -20.95
CA HIS A 114 -1.93 3.66 -21.05
C HIS A 114 -1.74 4.11 -22.51
N ASN A 115 -1.52 3.20 -23.46
CA ASN A 115 -1.36 3.56 -24.86
C ASN A 115 -2.64 4.13 -25.49
N ILE A 116 -3.80 3.51 -25.21
CA ILE A 116 -5.10 4.00 -25.70
C ILE A 116 -5.36 5.41 -25.18
N TRP A 117 -5.18 5.63 -23.88
CA TRP A 117 -5.44 6.94 -23.28
C TRP A 117 -4.40 7.98 -23.67
N ALA A 118 -3.14 7.61 -23.85
CA ALA A 118 -2.10 8.52 -24.34
C ALA A 118 -2.45 9.09 -25.73
N GLY A 119 -2.87 8.23 -26.67
CA GLY A 119 -3.32 8.65 -27.99
C GLY A 119 -4.55 9.56 -27.93
N ARG A 120 -5.52 9.22 -27.09
CA ARG A 120 -6.74 10.01 -26.86
C ARG A 120 -6.46 11.39 -26.25
N LEU A 121 -5.54 11.46 -25.29
CA LEU A 121 -5.18 12.67 -24.57
C LEU A 121 -4.14 13.54 -25.29
N LYS A 122 -3.51 13.01 -26.35
CA LYS A 122 -2.30 13.58 -26.98
C LYS A 122 -1.17 13.79 -25.96
N SER A 123 -0.92 12.76 -25.15
CA SER A 123 0.09 12.74 -24.11
C SER A 123 1.09 11.61 -24.36
N ALA A 124 2.19 11.59 -23.60
CA ALA A 124 3.04 10.41 -23.52
C ALA A 124 2.32 9.29 -22.75
N SER A 125 2.61 8.05 -23.12
CA SER A 125 2.20 6.86 -22.37
C SER A 125 3.12 6.67 -21.18
N SER A 126 2.57 6.58 -19.97
CA SER A 126 3.38 6.28 -18.79
C SER A 126 3.76 4.80 -18.77
N PRO A 127 4.93 4.43 -18.21
CA PRO A 127 5.31 3.03 -18.04
C PRO A 127 4.21 2.23 -17.31
N PRO A 128 3.90 1.00 -17.71
CA PRO A 128 2.82 0.20 -17.11
C PRO A 128 3.01 -0.05 -15.61
N ALA A 129 4.26 -0.06 -15.14
CA ALA A 129 4.59 -0.19 -13.73
C ALA A 129 4.10 0.99 -12.87
N LEU A 130 3.81 2.14 -13.48
CA LEU A 130 3.30 3.34 -12.80
C LEU A 130 1.78 3.43 -12.77
N HIS A 131 1.07 2.44 -13.31
CA HIS A 131 -0.39 2.42 -13.30
C HIS A 131 -0.89 2.63 -11.87
N PRO A 132 -1.66 3.70 -11.56
CA PRO A 132 -2.06 3.98 -10.19
C PRO A 132 -3.14 3.02 -9.72
N ASN A 133 -3.22 2.75 -8.42
CA ASN A 133 -4.51 2.36 -7.85
C ASN A 133 -5.34 3.62 -7.56
N GLY A 134 -6.55 3.67 -8.11
CA GLY A 134 -7.45 4.82 -7.97
C GLY A 134 -7.84 5.15 -6.54
N GLY A 135 -7.82 4.18 -5.63
CA GLY A 135 -8.30 4.32 -4.26
C GLY A 135 -7.73 5.51 -3.48
N LEU A 136 -6.52 5.96 -3.79
CA LEU A 136 -5.85 7.05 -3.07
C LEU A 136 -5.04 7.94 -4.00
N TYR A 137 -5.31 9.25 -3.93
CA TYR A 137 -4.47 10.31 -4.49
C TYR A 137 -4.25 11.42 -3.47
N LEU A 138 -3.05 12.00 -3.46
CA LEU A 138 -2.70 13.12 -2.59
C LEU A 138 -1.97 14.20 -3.39
N TYR A 139 -2.46 15.43 -3.37
CA TYR A 139 -1.88 16.51 -4.17
C TYR A 139 -2.33 17.90 -3.68
N GLY A 140 -1.51 18.92 -3.89
CA GLY A 140 -1.90 20.31 -3.64
C GLY A 140 -2.67 20.92 -4.80
N LEU A 141 -3.84 21.51 -4.54
CA LEU A 141 -4.65 22.17 -5.57
C LEU A 141 -3.85 23.19 -6.38
N PRO A 142 -3.10 24.15 -5.78
CA PRO A 142 -2.44 25.20 -6.56
C PRO A 142 -1.50 24.66 -7.65
N HIS A 143 -0.83 23.53 -7.39
CA HIS A 143 0.11 22.94 -8.33
C HIS A 143 -0.57 22.07 -9.40
N PHE A 144 -1.65 21.37 -9.02
CA PHE A 144 -2.25 20.33 -9.86
C PHE A 144 -3.58 20.70 -10.51
N THR A 145 -4.14 21.90 -10.27
CA THR A 145 -5.33 22.39 -10.99
C THR A 145 -5.23 22.23 -12.51
N SER A 146 -4.03 22.44 -13.08
CA SER A 146 -3.80 22.29 -14.53
C SER A 146 -3.92 20.84 -15.03
N VAL A 147 -3.58 19.84 -14.22
CA VAL A 147 -3.77 18.41 -14.55
C VAL A 147 -5.24 18.12 -14.75
N TRP A 148 -6.07 18.63 -13.83
CA TRP A 148 -7.51 18.39 -13.84
C TRP A 148 -8.22 19.14 -14.96
N HIS A 149 -7.83 20.39 -15.25
CA HIS A 149 -8.33 21.10 -16.43
C HIS A 149 -8.01 20.35 -17.73
N ARG A 150 -6.85 19.71 -17.84
CA ARG A 150 -6.52 18.87 -19.02
C ARG A 150 -7.44 17.65 -19.12
N ILE A 151 -7.78 17.02 -18.00
CA ILE A 151 -8.74 15.89 -17.96
C ILE A 151 -10.12 16.34 -18.41
N ASP A 152 -10.63 17.45 -17.87
CA ASP A 152 -11.95 18.00 -18.22
C ASP A 152 -12.01 18.42 -19.71
N LEU A 153 -10.99 19.12 -20.21
CA LEU A 153 -10.89 19.50 -21.62
C LEU A 153 -10.84 18.27 -22.54
N ALA A 154 -10.18 17.20 -22.12
CA ALA A 154 -10.15 15.97 -22.89
C ALA A 154 -11.51 15.26 -22.88
N ALA A 155 -12.17 15.17 -21.72
CA ALA A 155 -13.49 14.58 -21.56
C ALA A 155 -14.52 15.24 -22.51
N LYS A 156 -14.51 16.57 -22.57
CA LYS A 156 -15.42 17.36 -23.45
C LYS A 156 -15.23 17.12 -24.95
N ARG A 157 -14.11 16.53 -25.41
CA ARG A 157 -13.90 16.20 -26.84
C ARG A 157 -14.71 15.01 -27.31
N TRP A 158 -15.20 14.17 -26.40
CA TRP A 158 -15.91 12.95 -26.75
C TRP A 158 -17.38 13.06 -26.36
N ARG A 159 -18.27 12.97 -27.35
CA ARG A 159 -19.73 13.14 -27.14
C ARG A 159 -20.33 12.16 -26.12
N ASN A 160 -19.70 11.01 -25.89
CA ASN A 160 -20.13 9.96 -24.98
C ASN A 160 -19.12 9.69 -23.86
N TYR A 161 -18.30 10.67 -23.46
CA TYR A 161 -17.25 10.43 -22.45
C TYR A 161 -17.80 9.85 -21.14
N GLY A 162 -18.99 10.29 -20.72
CA GLY A 162 -19.67 9.77 -19.52
C GLY A 162 -19.84 8.25 -19.54
N ASP A 163 -20.03 7.63 -20.71
CA ASP A 163 -20.23 6.18 -20.86
C ASP A 163 -18.96 5.43 -21.25
N MET A 164 -17.88 6.16 -21.58
CA MET A 164 -16.61 5.51 -21.89
C MET A 164 -15.98 4.95 -20.62
N GLY A 165 -15.73 3.64 -20.65
CA GLY A 165 -14.90 2.96 -19.65
C GLY A 165 -13.53 3.62 -19.60
N ALA A 166 -13.29 4.36 -18.53
CA ALA A 166 -12.09 5.13 -18.28
C ALA A 166 -11.46 4.71 -16.96
N ASP A 167 -10.15 4.86 -16.87
CA ASP A 167 -9.38 4.39 -15.74
C ASP A 167 -8.24 5.34 -15.40
N GLU A 168 -7.56 5.01 -14.32
CA GLU A 168 -6.52 5.79 -13.68
C GLU A 168 -5.29 6.07 -14.55
N SER A 169 -5.14 5.34 -15.67
CA SER A 169 -4.09 5.62 -16.65
C SER A 169 -4.19 7.03 -17.25
N ILE A 170 -5.38 7.64 -17.29
CA ILE A 170 -5.55 9.05 -17.70
C ILE A 170 -4.71 9.98 -16.82
N ILE A 171 -4.83 9.84 -15.50
CA ILE A 171 -4.11 10.67 -14.52
C ILE A 171 -2.60 10.43 -14.67
N SER A 172 -2.19 9.16 -14.71
CA SER A 172 -0.78 8.79 -14.85
C SER A 172 -0.14 9.33 -16.13
N ASN A 173 -0.82 9.23 -17.27
CA ASN A 173 -0.30 9.72 -18.55
C ASN A 173 -0.13 11.25 -18.56
N ILE A 174 -1.07 11.98 -17.95
CA ILE A 174 -0.98 13.45 -17.85
C ILE A 174 0.17 13.83 -16.92
N LEU A 175 0.25 13.21 -15.74
CA LEU A 175 1.36 13.45 -14.81
C LEU A 175 2.70 13.10 -15.45
N TRP A 176 2.81 11.96 -16.14
CA TRP A 176 4.04 11.54 -16.80
C TRP A 176 4.51 12.49 -17.89
N THR A 177 3.57 13.11 -18.61
CA THR A 177 3.88 14.01 -19.73
C THR A 177 4.30 15.39 -19.24
N TRP A 178 3.65 15.92 -18.21
CA TRP A 178 3.79 17.34 -17.83
C TRP A 178 4.31 17.58 -16.40
N HIS A 179 4.27 16.57 -15.52
CA HIS A 179 4.61 16.68 -14.10
C HIS A 179 5.43 15.48 -13.59
N ARG A 180 6.29 14.90 -14.44
CA ARG A 180 7.00 13.65 -14.14
C ARG A 180 7.79 13.69 -12.83
N GLU A 181 8.52 14.79 -12.61
CA GLU A 181 9.35 15.00 -11.41
C GLU A 181 8.52 15.18 -10.12
N ALA A 182 7.23 15.50 -10.27
CA ALA A 182 6.34 15.69 -9.13
C ALA A 182 5.63 14.39 -8.70
N ILE A 183 5.80 13.29 -9.43
CA ILE A 183 5.17 12.01 -9.08
C ILE A 183 5.86 11.43 -7.84
N ARG A 184 5.07 11.12 -6.81
CA ARG A 184 5.53 10.47 -5.58
C ARG A 184 4.78 9.16 -5.38
N PHE A 185 5.51 8.08 -5.08
CA PHE A 185 4.88 6.83 -4.69
C PHE A 185 4.86 6.70 -3.17
N LEU A 186 3.66 6.53 -2.63
CA LEU A 186 3.45 6.18 -1.23
C LEU A 186 3.69 4.67 -1.01
N PRO A 187 4.02 4.25 0.22
CA PRO A 187 4.09 2.83 0.56
C PRO A 187 2.76 2.11 0.25
N GLN A 188 2.84 0.86 -0.20
CA GLN A 188 1.66 0.08 -0.61
C GLN A 188 0.62 -0.11 0.51
N GLU A 189 1.05 0.01 1.77
CA GLU A 189 0.19 -0.04 2.95
C GLU A 189 -0.88 1.07 2.96
N PHE A 190 -0.68 2.17 2.23
CA PHE A 190 -1.62 3.29 2.14
C PHE A 190 -2.74 3.07 1.12
N ASN A 191 -2.76 1.97 0.38
CA ASN A 191 -3.89 1.65 -0.51
C ASN A 191 -3.90 0.16 -0.89
N THR A 192 -3.91 -0.73 0.10
CA THR A 192 -3.79 -2.18 -0.15
C THR A 192 -5.09 -2.76 -0.71
N ILE A 193 -5.06 -3.23 -1.95
CA ILE A 193 -6.20 -3.82 -2.65
C ILE A 193 -6.39 -5.24 -2.15
N LEU A 194 -7.47 -5.48 -1.41
CA LEU A 194 -7.70 -6.75 -0.73
C LEU A 194 -7.94 -7.92 -1.69
N CYS A 195 -8.58 -7.69 -2.86
CA CYS A 195 -8.77 -8.77 -3.83
C CYS A 195 -7.45 -9.26 -4.45
N GLN A 196 -6.39 -8.44 -4.44
CA GLN A 196 -5.04 -8.86 -4.84
C GLN A 196 -4.30 -9.51 -3.67
N ASN A 197 -4.67 -9.20 -2.44
CA ASN A 197 -3.99 -9.67 -1.24
C ASN A 197 -4.97 -10.39 -0.30
N ALA A 198 -5.78 -11.30 -0.85
CA ALA A 198 -6.89 -11.89 -0.12
C ALA A 198 -6.46 -12.66 1.15
N GLY A 199 -5.24 -13.24 1.14
CA GLY A 199 -4.63 -13.92 2.30
C GLY A 199 -4.27 -12.99 3.46
N LEU A 200 -4.31 -11.66 3.25
CA LEU A 200 -4.10 -10.68 4.31
C LEU A 200 -5.38 -10.37 5.10
N LEU A 201 -6.58 -10.66 4.58
CA LEU A 201 -7.79 -10.47 5.37
C LEU A 201 -7.88 -11.55 6.43
N ARG A 202 -7.37 -11.25 7.62
CA ARG A 202 -7.40 -12.15 8.76
C ARG A 202 -8.32 -11.61 9.82
N ASP A 203 -9.17 -12.47 10.36
CA ASP A 203 -10.13 -12.16 11.43
C ASP A 203 -10.97 -10.89 11.19
N LYS A 204 -11.25 -10.59 9.93
CA LYS A 204 -11.93 -9.36 9.47
C LYS A 204 -11.21 -8.06 9.88
N PHE A 205 -9.92 -8.09 10.16
CA PHE A 205 -9.14 -6.90 10.49
C PHE A 205 -8.47 -6.28 9.25
N SER A 206 -8.30 -4.95 9.23
CA SER A 206 -7.56 -4.20 8.19
C SER A 206 -6.05 -4.49 8.26
N PRO A 207 -5.47 -5.29 7.35
CA PRO A 207 -4.08 -5.73 7.47
C PRO A 207 -3.03 -4.65 7.25
N THR A 208 -3.41 -3.50 6.71
CA THR A 208 -2.49 -2.38 6.46
C THR A 208 -3.13 -1.08 6.92
N TYR A 209 -2.35 0.00 6.81
CA TYR A 209 -2.78 1.34 7.19
C TYR A 209 -4.07 1.79 6.49
N ILE A 210 -4.20 1.55 5.19
CA ILE A 210 -5.43 1.81 4.43
C ILE A 210 -5.71 0.60 3.54
N THR A 211 -6.77 -0.13 3.87
CA THR A 211 -7.19 -1.33 3.13
C THR A 211 -8.34 -0.99 2.19
N HIS A 212 -8.16 -1.27 0.91
CA HIS A 212 -9.11 -1.02 -0.17
C HIS A 212 -9.89 -2.30 -0.51
N TYR A 213 -11.19 -2.30 -0.19
CA TYR A 213 -12.10 -3.42 -0.44
C TYR A 213 -12.68 -3.37 -1.87
N ALA A 214 -11.82 -3.21 -2.86
CA ALA A 214 -12.21 -3.10 -4.26
C ALA A 214 -12.92 -4.37 -4.78
N MET A 215 -13.76 -4.19 -5.80
CA MET A 215 -14.43 -5.27 -6.53
C MET A 215 -15.18 -6.25 -5.62
N GLY A 216 -14.92 -7.56 -5.74
CA GLY A 216 -15.60 -8.62 -4.99
C GLY A 216 -15.31 -8.63 -3.48
N ALA A 217 -14.43 -7.77 -2.97
CA ALA A 217 -14.14 -7.66 -1.54
C ALA A 217 -15.12 -6.76 -0.77
N LYS A 218 -15.92 -5.92 -1.46
CA LYS A 218 -16.85 -4.96 -0.82
C LYS A 218 -17.83 -5.62 0.16
N ASN A 219 -18.24 -6.85 -0.09
CA ASN A 219 -19.14 -7.60 0.80
C ASN A 219 -18.53 -7.90 2.18
N LYS A 220 -17.20 -7.89 2.30
CA LYS A 220 -16.49 -8.10 3.58
C LYS A 220 -16.35 -6.83 4.40
N LEU A 221 -16.57 -5.67 3.78
CA LEU A 221 -16.32 -4.35 4.34
C LEU A 221 -17.13 -4.11 5.61
N ALA A 222 -18.44 -4.39 5.61
CA ALA A 222 -19.32 -4.11 6.75
C ALA A 222 -18.92 -4.85 8.04
N GLY A 223 -18.34 -6.05 7.92
CA GLY A 223 -17.89 -6.84 9.07
C GLY A 223 -16.43 -6.59 9.45
N ALA A 224 -15.74 -5.70 8.74
CA ALA A 224 -14.32 -5.47 8.93
C ALA A 224 -14.01 -4.42 10.01
N ARG A 225 -12.91 -4.64 10.72
CA ARG A 225 -12.40 -3.87 11.86
C ARG A 225 -11.15 -3.11 11.47
N TRP A 226 -10.98 -1.93 12.03
CA TRP A 226 -9.85 -1.03 11.77
C TRP A 226 -9.18 -0.50 13.04
N GLN A 227 -9.75 -0.79 14.21
CA GLN A 227 -9.18 -0.47 15.52
C GLN A 227 -8.49 -1.71 16.07
N THR A 228 -7.17 -1.63 16.28
CA THR A 228 -6.34 -2.70 16.86
C THR A 228 -6.81 -3.11 18.25
N THR A 229 -7.45 -2.22 18.99
CA THR A 229 -8.13 -2.54 20.27
C THR A 229 -9.20 -3.61 20.13
N ASP A 230 -9.85 -3.66 18.97
CA ASP A 230 -10.92 -4.60 18.66
C ASP A 230 -10.39 -5.82 17.92
N TRP A 231 -9.08 -6.08 17.94
CA TRP A 231 -8.55 -7.28 17.32
C TRP A 231 -9.16 -8.51 18.01
N PRO A 232 -9.78 -9.44 17.26
CA PRO A 232 -10.36 -10.66 17.83
C PRO A 232 -9.24 -11.62 18.23
N TRP A 233 -8.68 -11.45 19.43
CA TRP A 233 -7.75 -12.43 20.00
C TRP A 233 -8.49 -13.70 20.38
N ALA A 234 -8.00 -14.86 19.94
CA ALA A 234 -8.23 -16.08 20.72
C ALA A 234 -7.57 -15.88 22.10
N LYS A 235 -8.19 -16.40 23.18
CA LYS A 235 -7.66 -16.20 24.54
C LYS A 235 -6.21 -16.67 24.68
N ASP A 236 -5.84 -17.71 23.94
CA ASP A 236 -4.51 -18.33 23.93
C ASP A 236 -3.69 -18.01 22.66
N ASP A 237 -4.02 -16.95 21.91
CA ASP A 237 -3.24 -16.58 20.72
C ASP A 237 -1.78 -16.29 21.13
N PRO A 238 -0.78 -17.02 20.60
CA PRO A 238 0.62 -16.83 20.94
C PRO A 238 1.11 -15.40 20.68
N ILE A 239 0.52 -14.71 19.71
CA ILE A 239 0.81 -13.30 19.42
C ILE A 239 0.45 -12.38 20.57
N ARG A 240 -0.58 -12.72 21.36
CA ARG A 240 -0.98 -11.89 22.50
C ARG A 240 0.12 -11.84 23.57
N ARG A 241 0.66 -13.00 23.95
CA ARG A 241 1.75 -13.08 24.93
C ARG A 241 2.99 -12.33 24.44
N LEU A 242 3.30 -12.51 23.16
CA LEU A 242 4.41 -11.84 22.50
C LEU A 242 4.20 -10.32 22.46
N SER A 243 3.00 -9.86 22.13
CA SER A 243 2.64 -8.44 22.11
C SER A 243 2.75 -7.82 23.51
N ASP A 244 2.31 -8.52 24.54
CA ASP A 244 2.41 -8.06 25.93
C ASP A 244 3.89 -7.89 26.36
N GLN A 245 4.75 -8.86 25.99
CA GLN A 245 6.20 -8.77 26.25
C GLN A 245 6.85 -7.56 25.55
N LEU A 246 6.46 -7.31 24.30
CA LEU A 246 6.97 -6.19 23.50
C LEU A 246 6.53 -4.84 24.03
N ARG A 247 5.24 -4.71 24.37
CA ARG A 247 4.68 -3.48 24.96
C ARG A 247 5.32 -3.12 26.29
N CYS A 248 5.71 -4.13 27.07
CA CYS A 248 6.46 -3.93 28.31
C CYS A 248 7.93 -3.55 28.10
N ARG A 249 8.39 -3.38 26.85
CA ARG A 249 9.78 -3.09 26.45
C ARG A 249 10.81 -4.01 27.10
N LYS A 250 10.43 -5.25 27.41
CA LYS A 250 11.39 -6.21 27.95
C LYS A 250 12.49 -6.54 26.95
N HIS A 251 12.22 -6.38 25.65
CA HIS A 251 13.09 -6.79 24.56
C HIS A 251 13.08 -5.76 23.41
N ASN A 252 14.27 -5.47 22.87
CA ASN A 252 14.50 -4.52 21.77
C ASN A 252 15.14 -5.18 20.51
N VAL A 253 15.41 -6.51 20.41
CA VAL A 253 15.94 -7.17 19.17
C VAL A 253 15.50 -8.61 18.82
N GLY A 254 14.85 -8.88 17.66
CA GLY A 254 14.13 -10.07 17.14
C GLY A 254 14.76 -11.42 16.92
N CYS A 255 14.27 -12.52 17.52
CA CYS A 255 14.27 -13.80 16.80
C CYS A 255 12.99 -14.60 17.04
N VAL A 256 12.29 -14.94 15.95
CA VAL A 256 11.24 -15.94 15.96
C VAL A 256 11.71 -17.08 15.08
N GLU A 257 11.82 -18.28 15.66
CA GLU A 257 12.13 -19.47 14.91
C GLU A 257 10.89 -19.89 14.12
N SER A 258 11.00 -19.89 12.80
CA SER A 258 9.94 -20.36 11.89
C SER A 258 8.53 -19.80 12.18
N PRO A 259 8.33 -18.47 12.39
CA PRO A 259 6.98 -17.94 12.39
C PRO A 259 6.41 -18.21 11.01
N ASP A 260 5.27 -18.89 10.98
CA ASP A 260 4.47 -18.88 9.76
C ASP A 260 4.25 -17.41 9.33
N SER A 261 4.03 -17.21 8.03
CA SER A 261 3.66 -15.89 7.48
C SER A 261 2.43 -15.29 8.20
N GLU A 262 1.69 -16.11 8.98
CA GLU A 262 0.58 -15.66 9.78
C GLU A 262 1.03 -14.76 10.94
N THR A 263 1.87 -15.33 11.79
CA THR A 263 2.44 -14.75 12.99
C THR A 263 3.17 -13.44 12.68
N ILE A 264 4.02 -13.44 11.65
CA ILE A 264 4.79 -12.27 11.22
C ILE A 264 3.86 -11.11 10.85
N CYS A 265 2.86 -11.36 10.00
CA CYS A 265 1.90 -10.33 9.58
C CYS A 265 1.15 -9.74 10.77
N LYS A 266 0.69 -10.57 11.73
CA LYS A 266 0.00 -10.08 12.93
C LYS A 266 0.90 -9.14 13.74
N LEU A 267 2.17 -9.50 13.92
CA LEU A 267 3.13 -8.65 14.64
C LEU A 267 3.41 -7.33 13.91
N LEU A 268 3.61 -7.36 12.58
CA LEU A 268 3.82 -6.13 11.79
C LEU A 268 2.62 -5.19 11.81
N ILE A 269 1.43 -5.72 12.04
CA ILE A 269 0.23 -4.91 12.21
C ILE A 269 0.19 -4.26 13.59
N LEU A 270 0.48 -5.02 14.64
CA LEU A 270 0.46 -4.50 16.02
C LEU A 270 1.61 -3.55 16.35
N PHE A 271 2.75 -3.74 15.68
CA PHE A 271 3.98 -2.98 15.87
C PHE A 271 4.39 -2.42 14.51
N PRO A 272 3.78 -1.29 14.09
CA PRO A 272 4.03 -0.73 12.76
C PRO A 272 5.48 -0.29 12.53
N GLU A 273 6.20 -0.01 13.61
CA GLU A 273 7.64 0.31 13.64
C GLU A 273 8.55 -0.92 13.53
N MET A 274 8.00 -2.13 13.66
CA MET A 274 8.78 -3.36 13.63
C MET A 274 9.36 -3.59 12.23
N ARG A 275 10.66 -3.88 12.18
CA ARG A 275 11.37 -4.31 10.98
C ARG A 275 11.67 -5.80 11.07
N LEU A 276 11.55 -6.49 9.93
CA LEU A 276 11.91 -7.90 9.82
C LEU A 276 13.32 -8.00 9.27
N TYR A 277 14.13 -8.83 9.92
CA TYR A 277 15.45 -9.16 9.44
C TYR A 277 15.50 -10.66 9.16
N GLY A 278 15.84 -11.02 7.92
CA GLY A 278 16.07 -12.40 7.55
C GLY A 278 17.54 -12.73 7.54
N LEU A 279 17.92 -13.83 8.19
CA LEU A 279 19.28 -14.34 8.15
C LEU A 279 19.44 -15.19 6.90
N HIS A 280 20.16 -14.64 5.92
CA HIS A 280 20.58 -15.40 4.76
C HIS A 280 21.96 -15.95 5.07
N ALA A 281 21.98 -17.23 5.46
CA ALA A 281 23.23 -17.97 5.51
C ALA A 281 23.75 -18.10 4.09
N HIS A 282 24.67 -17.22 3.69
CA HIS A 282 25.51 -17.53 2.55
C HIS A 282 26.42 -18.65 3.01
N LYS A 283 26.18 -19.88 2.53
CA LYS A 283 27.32 -20.78 2.37
C LYS A 283 28.23 -20.04 1.40
N SER A 284 29.34 -19.50 1.89
CA SER A 284 30.46 -19.15 1.03
C SER A 284 30.60 -20.32 0.05
N ILE A 285 30.34 -20.08 -1.23
CA ILE A 285 30.56 -21.08 -2.27
C ILE A 285 32.08 -21.22 -2.35
N VAL A 286 32.64 -21.97 -1.40
CA VAL A 286 33.93 -22.60 -1.61
C VAL A 286 33.65 -23.54 -2.75
N TRP A 287 34.23 -23.28 -3.93
CA TRP A 287 34.18 -24.21 -5.05
C TRP A 287 34.52 -25.59 -4.52
N PRO A 288 33.54 -26.50 -4.38
CA PRO A 288 33.83 -27.79 -3.79
C PRO A 288 34.54 -28.60 -4.86
N ASP A 289 35.62 -29.28 -4.49
CA ASP A 289 36.28 -30.26 -5.38
C ASP A 289 35.33 -31.41 -5.78
N ASP A 290 34.20 -31.54 -5.08
CA ASP A 290 33.16 -32.54 -5.30
C ASP A 290 31.85 -31.93 -5.85
N LEU A 291 31.47 -32.38 -7.05
CA LEU A 291 30.23 -32.02 -7.74
C LEU A 291 28.96 -32.41 -6.97
N GLY A 292 29.01 -33.45 -6.12
CA GLY A 292 27.88 -33.85 -5.26
C GLY A 292 27.56 -32.83 -4.16
N SER A 293 28.60 -32.22 -3.59
CA SER A 293 28.49 -31.12 -2.62
C SER A 293 27.93 -29.85 -3.28
N LEU A 294 28.33 -29.54 -4.52
CA LEU A 294 27.81 -28.39 -5.27
C LEU A 294 26.29 -28.53 -5.55
N SER A 295 25.83 -29.69 -5.98
CA SER A 295 24.40 -29.97 -6.24
C SER A 295 23.54 -29.83 -4.97
N SER A 296 24.05 -30.33 -3.83
CA SER A 296 23.37 -30.22 -2.54
C SER A 296 23.33 -28.78 -2.02
N GLN A 297 24.40 -28.01 -2.24
CA GLN A 297 24.46 -26.58 -1.90
C GLN A 297 23.53 -25.73 -2.77
N LEU A 298 23.47 -26.00 -4.07
CA LEU A 298 22.55 -25.34 -5.00
C LEU A 298 21.09 -25.68 -4.68
N SER A 299 20.80 -26.94 -4.32
CA SER A 299 19.46 -27.41 -3.94
C SER A 299 18.99 -26.80 -2.60
N ALA A 300 19.89 -26.67 -1.62
CA ALA A 300 19.60 -25.97 -0.36
C ALA A 300 19.35 -24.47 -0.60
N SER A 301 20.23 -23.80 -1.35
CA SER A 301 20.08 -22.37 -1.67
C SER A 301 18.81 -22.07 -2.48
N HIS A 302 18.44 -22.98 -3.38
CA HIS A 302 17.20 -22.90 -4.15
C HIS A 302 15.96 -23.09 -3.26
N THR A 303 16.00 -24.02 -2.31
CA THR A 303 14.94 -24.21 -1.30
C THR A 303 14.76 -22.95 -0.44
N ASP A 304 15.85 -22.37 0.07
CA ASP A 304 15.83 -21.16 0.90
C ASP A 304 15.27 -19.95 0.12
N TYR A 305 15.66 -19.80 -1.15
CA TYR A 305 15.13 -18.77 -2.03
C TYR A 305 13.63 -18.93 -2.31
N LEU A 306 13.17 -20.16 -2.55
CA LEU A 306 11.75 -20.44 -2.77
C LEU A 306 10.91 -20.19 -1.52
N LEU A 307 11.41 -20.58 -0.33
CA LEU A 307 10.75 -20.32 0.95
C LEU A 307 10.67 -18.83 1.24
N LEU A 308 11.77 -18.09 1.06
CA LEU A 308 11.77 -16.63 1.21
C LEU A 308 10.76 -15.98 0.27
N ARG A 309 10.78 -16.37 -1.00
CA ARG A 309 9.85 -15.85 -2.00
C ARG A 309 8.39 -16.09 -1.59
N GLN A 310 8.09 -17.27 -1.05
CA GLN A 310 6.76 -17.60 -0.55
C GLN A 310 6.38 -16.71 0.65
N VAL A 311 7.26 -16.57 1.65
CA VAL A 311 7.03 -15.72 2.82
C VAL A 311 6.80 -14.27 2.39
N LEU A 312 7.68 -13.70 1.56
CA LEU A 312 7.52 -12.32 1.08
C LEU A 312 6.24 -12.14 0.24
N ALA A 313 5.84 -13.15 -0.54
CA ALA A 313 4.59 -13.13 -1.28
C ALA A 313 3.37 -13.15 -0.34
N ASP A 314 3.43 -13.91 0.76
CA ASP A 314 2.37 -14.00 1.77
C ASP A 314 2.25 -12.72 2.62
N LEU A 315 3.39 -12.05 2.88
CA LEU A 315 3.41 -10.73 3.53
C LEU A 315 2.83 -9.63 2.63
N GLY A 316 2.84 -9.82 1.31
CA GLY A 316 2.26 -8.89 0.35
C GLY A 316 2.86 -7.47 0.50
N PRO A 317 2.05 -6.42 0.67
CA PRO A 317 2.53 -5.06 0.89
C PRO A 317 3.42 -4.87 2.11
N LEU A 318 3.35 -5.76 3.12
CA LEU A 318 4.19 -5.69 4.32
C LEU A 318 5.63 -6.17 4.06
N SER A 319 5.89 -6.83 2.94
CA SER A 319 7.21 -7.37 2.57
C SER A 319 8.31 -6.30 2.46
N HIS A 320 7.98 -5.04 2.22
CA HIS A 320 8.98 -3.96 2.16
C HIS A 320 9.68 -3.70 3.51
N ARG A 321 9.11 -4.18 4.62
CA ARG A 321 9.73 -4.11 5.96
C ARG A 321 10.73 -5.24 6.21
N TYR A 322 10.90 -6.13 5.23
CA TYR A 322 11.90 -7.17 5.26
C TYR A 322 13.26 -6.64 4.78
N HIS A 323 14.29 -6.94 5.57
CA HIS A 323 15.67 -6.62 5.28
C HIS A 323 16.49 -7.90 5.36
N SER A 324 17.25 -8.18 4.31
CA SER A 324 18.24 -9.25 4.31
C SER A 324 19.44 -8.87 5.17
N LEU A 325 19.80 -9.69 6.15
CA LEU A 325 21.09 -9.61 6.83
C LEU A 325 22.03 -10.69 6.25
N PRO A 326 23.11 -10.30 5.56
CA PRO A 326 24.12 -11.25 5.13
C PRO A 326 24.89 -11.76 6.36
N CYS A 327 24.94 -13.07 6.56
CA CYS A 327 25.74 -13.69 7.61
C CYS A 327 26.18 -15.10 7.19
N THR A 328 27.17 -15.65 7.89
CA THR A 328 27.56 -17.05 7.73
C THR A 328 26.54 -17.98 8.41
N LEU A 329 26.45 -19.24 7.97
CA LEU A 329 25.57 -20.22 8.61
C LEU A 329 25.88 -20.41 10.12
N ALA A 330 27.16 -20.31 10.50
CA ALA A 330 27.57 -20.41 11.90
C ALA A 330 27.12 -19.20 12.74
N GLU A 331 27.13 -18.00 12.17
CA GLU A 331 26.58 -16.79 12.81
C GLU A 331 25.06 -16.85 12.90
N ALA A 332 24.40 -17.29 11.83
CA ALA A 332 22.95 -17.47 11.82
C ALA A 332 22.52 -18.43 12.94
N THR A 333 23.15 -19.60 13.06
CA THR A 333 22.87 -20.58 14.13
C THR A 333 23.19 -20.06 15.54
N ARG A 334 24.12 -19.10 15.68
CA ARG A 334 24.37 -18.43 16.98
C ARG A 334 23.31 -17.39 17.33
N TRP A 335 22.73 -16.73 16.34
CA TRP A 335 21.70 -15.71 16.53
C TRP A 335 20.30 -16.33 16.64
N ILE A 336 20.10 -17.53 16.10
CA ILE A 336 18.91 -18.35 16.30
C ILE A 336 19.00 -18.94 17.73
N GLY A 337 18.62 -18.11 18.70
CA GLY A 337 18.44 -18.44 20.11
C GLY A 337 17.15 -17.81 20.64
N SER A 338 16.75 -18.15 21.87
CA SER A 338 15.45 -17.79 22.47
C SER A 338 15.19 -16.27 22.52
N PHE A 339 14.18 -15.85 21.74
CA PHE A 339 13.41 -14.59 21.69
C PHE A 339 14.02 -13.30 22.25
N ASP A 340 14.20 -12.32 21.37
CA ASP A 340 14.17 -10.87 21.64
C ASP A 340 13.41 -10.21 20.41
N PHE A 341 13.04 -8.89 20.28
CA PHE A 341 12.38 -8.21 19.08
C PHE A 341 12.88 -6.82 18.65
N VAL A 342 13.26 -6.57 17.37
CA VAL A 342 13.87 -5.28 16.95
C VAL A 342 12.84 -4.16 16.84
N LEU A 343 12.84 -3.28 17.83
CA LEU A 343 12.17 -1.98 17.78
C LEU A 343 13.27 -0.90 17.74
N ASP A 344 13.16 0.04 16.80
CA ASP A 344 14.23 1.02 16.53
C ASP A 344 14.56 1.87 17.78
N GLY A 345 15.84 1.94 18.10
CA GLY A 345 16.39 2.58 19.30
C GLY A 345 17.90 2.38 19.41
N ASP A 346 18.65 3.22 18.71
CA ASP A 346 20.11 3.49 18.83
C ASP A 346 21.13 2.33 18.81
N GLN A 347 20.74 1.05 18.85
CA GLN A 347 21.66 -0.08 19.04
C GLN A 347 22.12 -0.81 17.77
N LEU A 348 21.58 -0.49 16.59
CA LEU A 348 22.05 -1.08 15.32
C LEU A 348 23.36 -0.47 14.79
N ARG A 349 23.98 0.49 15.51
CA ARG A 349 25.24 1.14 15.09
C ARG A 349 26.44 0.19 15.01
N ASP A 350 26.39 -0.98 15.65
CA ASP A 350 27.49 -1.94 15.59
C ASP A 350 27.41 -2.93 14.41
N ALA A 351 26.25 -3.12 13.78
CA ALA A 351 26.13 -3.99 12.59
C ALA A 351 26.68 -3.31 11.32
N ASN A 352 26.75 -1.97 11.28
CA ASN A 352 27.32 -1.21 10.17
C ASN A 352 28.86 -1.11 10.20
N LYS A 353 29.54 -1.74 11.16
CA LYS A 353 31.02 -1.72 11.23
C LYS A 353 31.71 -2.69 10.27
N PHE A 354 30.96 -3.48 9.50
CA PHE A 354 31.51 -4.47 8.57
C PHE A 354 30.89 -4.42 7.16
N ALA A 355 30.35 -3.26 6.75
CA ALA A 355 29.92 -3.03 5.38
C ALA A 355 31.09 -2.63 4.47
#